data_AF-A0A4R4DP03-F1
#
_entry.id   AF-A0A4R4DP03-F1
#
_cell.length_a   1.000
_cell.length_b   1.000
_cell.length_c   1.000
_cell.angle_alpha   90.00
_cell.angle_beta   90.00
_cell.angle_gamma   90.00
#
_symmetry.space_group_name_H-M   'P 1'
#
loop_
_entity.id
_entity.type
_entity.pdbx_description
1 polymer ?
#
loop_
_entity_poly.entity_id
_entity_poly.type
_entity_poly.pdbx_seq_one_letter_code
_entity_poly.pdbx_strand_id
1 'polypeptide(L)' 'MPTEPDLVMPMMEAIRLWSGVAVPNAAARHGLVDHAALIAELEALRGSMQFEEEPSGFEAALRDCRESRA' A
#
# COMPACT_ATOMS: atom_id res chain seq x y z
N MET A 1 -21.12 1.74 21.87
CA MET A 1 -20.05 0.82 21.41
C MET A 1 -19.24 1.57 20.38
N PRO A 2 -17.90 1.68 20.51
CA PRO A 2 -17.10 2.25 19.43
C PRO A 2 -17.34 1.45 18.15
N THR A 3 -17.64 2.14 17.06
CA THR A 3 -17.83 1.54 15.74
C THR A 3 -16.50 1.01 15.23
N GLU A 4 -16.51 -0.19 14.66
CA GLU A 4 -15.33 -0.79 14.07
C GLU A 4 -14.83 0.04 12.87
N PRO A 5 -13.51 0.23 12.68
CA PRO A 5 -13.01 0.98 11.53
C PRO A 5 -13.39 0.35 10.20
N ASP A 6 -13.66 1.17 9.19
CA ASP A 6 -14.10 0.74 7.86
C ASP A 6 -13.09 -0.19 7.14
N LEU A 7 -11.83 -0.21 7.57
CA LEU A 7 -10.78 -1.07 7.00
C LEU A 7 -10.83 -2.53 7.44
N VAL A 8 -11.56 -2.87 8.53
CA VAL A 8 -11.44 -4.21 9.13
C VAL A 8 -12.05 -5.28 8.23
N MET A 9 -13.26 -5.05 7.71
CA MET A 9 -13.93 -6.02 6.82
C MET A 9 -13.15 -6.23 5.51
N PRO A 10 -12.75 -5.18 4.76
CA PRO A 10 -11.94 -5.36 3.55
C PRO A 10 -10.62 -6.08 3.81
N MET A 11 -9.95 -5.82 4.94
CA MET A 11 -8.68 -6.47 5.27
C MET A 11 -8.89 -7.96 5.58
N MET A 12 -9.95 -8.33 6.29
CA MET A 12 -10.31 -9.74 6.52
C MET A 12 -10.56 -10.49 5.21
N GLU A 13 -11.23 -9.85 4.25
CA GLU A 13 -11.45 -10.41 2.91
C GLU A 13 -10.15 -10.59 2.13
N ALA A 14 -9.26 -9.59 2.18
CA ALA A 14 -7.94 -9.66 1.55
C ALA A 14 -7.07 -10.77 2.16
N ILE A 15 -7.03 -10.90 3.48
CA ILE A 15 -6.31 -12.00 4.17
C ILE A 15 -6.84 -13.35 3.68
N ARG A 16 -8.17 -13.52 3.66
CA ARG A 16 -8.78 -14.77 3.19
C ARG A 16 -8.43 -15.06 1.72
N LEU A 17 -8.49 -14.05 0.86
CA LEU A 17 -8.24 -14.20 -0.58
C LEU A 17 -6.78 -14.58 -0.87
N TRP A 18 -5.82 -13.88 -0.26
CA TRP A 18 -4.40 -13.99 -0.61
C TRP A 18 -3.65 -15.05 0.20
N SER A 19 -4.08 -15.32 1.44
CA SER A 19 -3.41 -16.29 2.32
C SER A 19 -4.20 -17.58 2.54
N GLY A 20 -5.48 -17.63 2.14
CA GLY A 20 -6.37 -18.76 2.44
C GLY A 20 -6.75 -18.89 3.92
N VAL A 21 -6.35 -17.95 4.77
CA VAL A 21 -6.61 -17.96 6.21
C VAL A 21 -7.81 -17.07 6.53
N ALA A 22 -8.76 -17.58 7.33
CA ALA A 22 -9.78 -16.74 7.95
C ALA A 22 -9.25 -16.19 9.28
N VAL A 23 -9.59 -14.94 9.62
CA VAL A 23 -9.20 -14.36 10.91
C VAL A 23 -9.77 -15.22 12.05
N PRO A 24 -8.90 -15.82 12.90
CA PRO A 24 -9.29 -16.99 13.68
C PRO A 24 -10.07 -16.67 14.97
N ASN A 25 -10.03 -15.42 15.44
CA ASN A 25 -10.69 -15.00 16.68
C ASN A 25 -10.89 -13.48 16.76
N ALA A 26 -11.62 -13.04 17.79
CA ALA A 26 -11.89 -11.63 18.05
C ALA A 26 -10.63 -10.80 18.33
N ALA A 27 -9.59 -11.39 18.96
CA ALA A 27 -8.34 -10.69 19.23
C ALA A 27 -7.59 -10.35 17.93
N ALA A 28 -7.56 -11.28 16.96
CA ALA A 28 -6.99 -11.03 15.64
C ALA A 28 -7.77 -9.98 14.86
N ARG A 29 -9.11 -9.95 14.98
CA ARG A 29 -9.95 -8.87 14.42
C ARG A 29 -9.67 -7.52 15.08
N HIS A 30 -9.54 -7.48 16.40
CA HIS A 30 -9.19 -6.24 17.11
C HIS A 30 -7.78 -5.75 16.77
N GLY A 31 -6.80 -6.65 16.58
CA GLY A 31 -5.46 -6.26 16.15
C GLY A 31 -5.42 -5.53 14.79
N LEU A 32 -6.41 -5.76 13.91
CA LEU A 32 -6.53 -5.01 12.66
C LEU A 32 -6.86 -3.53 12.90
N VAL A 33 -7.54 -3.20 14.01
CA VAL A 33 -7.84 -1.82 14.40
C VAL A 33 -6.55 -1.05 14.68
N ASP A 34 -5.57 -1.69 15.31
CA ASP A 34 -4.30 -1.06 15.68
C ASP A 34 -3.47 -0.67 14.44
N HIS A 35 -3.67 -1.34 13.31
CA HIS A 35 -3.01 -1.02 12.05
C HIS A 35 -3.60 0.18 11.33
N ALA A 36 -4.82 0.63 11.68
CA ALA A 36 -5.47 1.77 11.06
C ALA A 36 -4.61 3.05 11.16
N ALA A 37 -4.14 3.33 12.37
CA ALA A 37 -3.32 4.49 12.67
C ALA A 37 -1.97 4.42 11.95
N LEU A 38 -1.32 3.25 11.98
CA LEU A 38 -0.05 3.02 11.30
C LEU A 38 -0.17 3.22 9.78
N ILE A 39 -1.24 2.71 9.16
CA ILE A 39 -1.49 2.91 7.73
C ILE A 39 -1.62 4.41 7.44
N ALA A 40 -2.44 5.14 8.20
CA ALA A 40 -2.61 6.58 8.02
C ALA A 40 -1.29 7.36 8.16
N GLU A 41 -0.45 7.00 9.13
CA GLU A 41 0.88 7.60 9.31
C GLU A 41 1.81 7.32 8.12
N LEU A 42 1.80 6.08 7.60
CA LEU A 42 2.58 5.71 6.42
C LEU A 42 2.10 6.45 5.16
N GLU A 43 0.80 6.66 5.00
CA GLU A 43 0.24 7.43 3.88
C GLU A 43 0.60 8.90 3.95
N ALA A 44 0.57 9.49 5.15
CA ALA A 44 1.04 10.86 5.37
C ALA A 44 2.54 11.00 5.07
N LEU A 45 3.35 10.04 5.53
CA LEU A 45 4.78 9.98 5.23
C LEU A 45 5.02 9.87 3.72
N ARG A 46 4.32 8.95 3.03
CA ARG A 46 4.38 8.80 1.57
C ARG A 46 4.07 10.13 0.86
N GLY A 47 3.08 10.88 1.33
CA GLY A 47 2.74 12.21 0.77
C GLY A 47 3.81 13.28 0.98
N SER A 48 4.68 13.11 1.99
CA SER A 48 5.83 13.99 2.24
C SER A 48 7.09 13.59 1.45
N MET A 49 7.14 12.34 0.95
CA MET A 49 8.25 11.87 0.14
C MET A 49 8.12 12.45 -1.27
N GLN A 50 9.01 13.36 -1.63
CA GLN A 50 9.27 13.68 -3.02
C GLN A 50 10.05 12.50 -3.59
N PHE A 51 9.35 11.56 -4.24
CA PHE A 51 10.03 10.68 -5.20
C PHE A 51 10.71 11.59 -6.21
N GLU A 52 12.00 11.37 -6.47
CA GLU A 52 12.73 12.23 -7.39
C GLU A 52 11.94 12.34 -8.71
N GLU A 53 11.82 13.56 -9.24
CA GLU A 53 11.54 13.82 -10.65
C GLU A 53 12.76 13.34 -11.48
N GLU A 54 13.28 12.14 -11.19
CA GLU A 54 14.21 11.50 -12.07
C GLU A 54 13.43 11.10 -13.32
N PRO A 55 13.98 11.32 -14.52
CA PRO A 55 13.36 10.87 -15.77
C PRO A 55 13.53 9.35 -15.89
N SER A 56 13.01 8.59 -14.93
CA SER A 56 12.80 7.14 -15.02
C SER A 56 11.54 6.81 -15.83
N GLY A 57 11.00 7.78 -16.57
CA GLY A 57 10.07 7.50 -17.65
C GLY A 57 10.76 6.58 -18.64
N PHE A 58 10.22 5.37 -18.81
CA PHE A 58 10.65 4.41 -19.81
C PHE A 58 10.97 5.06 -21.17
N GLU A 59 10.24 6.11 -21.56
CA GLU A 59 10.49 6.88 -22.78
C GLU A 59 11.79 7.71 -22.80
N ALA A 60 12.22 8.27 -21.67
CA ALA A 60 13.49 8.99 -21.57
C ALA A 60 14.67 8.01 -21.68
N ALA A 61 14.60 6.89 -20.94
CA ALA A 61 15.55 5.79 -21.07
C ALA A 61 15.57 5.21 -22.50
N LEU A 62 14.41 5.08 -23.15
CA LEU A 62 14.31 4.60 -24.54
C LEU A 62 14.89 5.60 -25.55
N ARG A 63 14.81 6.91 -25.28
CA ARG A 63 15.39 7.96 -26.13
C ARG A 63 16.91 7.96 -26.03
N ASP A 64 17.44 7.85 -24.82
CA ASP A 64 18.89 7.78 -24.57
C ASP A 64 19.49 6.48 -25.13
N CYS A 65 18.75 5.37 -25.12
CA CYS A 65 19.16 4.12 -25.77
C CYS A 65 19.09 4.14 -27.31
N ARG A 66 18.42 5.13 -27.94
CA ARG A 66 18.49 5.30 -29.40
C ARG A 66 19.73 6.11 -29.73
N GLU A 67 20.83 5.41 -29.96
CA GLU A 67 22.06 5.98 -30.51
C GLU A 67 21.77 6.90 -31.70
N SER A 68 22.46 8.04 -31.73
CA SER A 68 22.46 8.95 -32.87
C SER A 68 22.95 8.19 -34.12
N ARG A 69 22.04 7.85 -35.02
CA ARG A 69 22.44 7.45 -36.37
C ARG A 69 23.17 8.63 -37.01
N ALA A 70 24.48 8.46 -37.19
CA ALA A 70 25.30 9.24 -38.11
C ALA A 70 24.80 9.07 -39.56
#